data_AF-A0A9I9CBZ6-F1
#
_entry.id   AF-A0A9I9CBZ6-F1
#
_cell.length_a   1.000
_cell.length_b   1.000
_cell.length_c   1.000
_cell.angle_alpha   90.00
_cell.angle_beta   90.00
_cell.angle_gamma   90.00
#
_symmetry.space_group_name_H-M   'P 1'
#
loop_
_entity.id
_entity.type
_entity.pdbx_description
1 polymer ?
#
loop_
_entity_poly.entity_id
_entity_poly.type
_entity_poly.pdbx_seq_one_letter_code
_entity_poly.pdbx_strand_id
1 'polypeptide(L)'
;MDYGHMIFLGVTSSVVLTGIFSLWLLTQHLSNWKKPAEQKAIVIIILMAPLYAGISYIGLLEFMASSTFFLFLESIKECYEALVISKFLSLLYSYLNISISKNIVPDEIKGREIHHTFPMTLFQ
;
A
#
# COMPACT_ATOMS: atom_id res chain seq x y z
N MET A 1 33.42 23.85 0.10
CA MET A 1 32.00 23.59 0.32
C MET A 1 31.89 22.11 0.60
N ASP A 2 31.50 21.75 1.82
CA ASP A 2 31.57 20.36 2.27
C ASP A 2 30.40 19.57 1.69
N TYR A 3 30.67 18.62 0.79
CA TYR A 3 29.66 17.94 -0.01
C TYR A 3 28.63 17.20 0.85
N GLY A 4 29.02 16.70 2.03
CA GLY A 4 28.13 16.05 2.98
C GLY A 4 27.02 16.98 3.50
N HIS A 5 27.35 18.23 3.79
CA HIS A 5 26.37 19.23 4.26
C HIS A 5 25.34 19.56 3.18
N MET A 6 25.75 19.63 1.91
CA MET A 6 24.81 19.85 0.81
C MET A 6 23.85 18.68 0.61
N ILE A 7 24.36 17.45 0.67
CA ILE A 7 23.54 16.23 0.54
C ILE A 7 22.54 16.18 1.69
N PHE A 8 22.97 16.44 2.91
CA PHE A 8 22.09 16.43 4.08
C PHE A 8 20.97 17.48 3.98
N LEU A 9 21.30 18.72 3.58
CA LEU A 9 20.31 19.78 3.36
C LEU A 9 19.33 19.43 2.23
N GLY A 10 19.84 18.84 1.14
CA GLY A 10 19.01 18.41 0.01
C GLY A 10 18.03 17.30 0.39
N VAL A 11 18.49 16.27 1.09
CA VAL A 11 17.63 15.16 1.53
C VAL A 11 16.61 15.64 2.56
N THR A 12 17.03 16.45 3.52
CA THR A 12 16.12 17.00 4.55
C THR A 12 15.02 17.85 3.93
N SER A 13 15.34 18.71 2.97
CA SER A 13 14.32 19.53 2.29
C SER A 13 13.34 18.69 1.47
N SER A 14 13.82 17.64 0.79
CA SER A 14 12.96 16.70 0.06
C SER A 14 11.97 15.96 0.97
N VAL A 15 12.44 15.45 2.11
CA VAL A 15 11.60 14.72 3.09
C VAL A 15 10.51 15.64 3.66
N VAL A 16 10.87 16.89 4.00
CA VAL A 16 9.92 17.89 4.48
C VAL A 16 8.87 18.21 3.41
N LEU A 17 9.29 18.39 2.15
CA LEU A 17 8.36 18.62 1.04
C LEU A 17 7.40 17.44 0.86
N THR A 18 7.88 16.20 0.87
CA THR A 18 7.03 15.01 0.81
C THR A 18 5.99 15.02 1.94
N GLY A 19 6.42 15.30 3.17
CA GLY A 19 5.51 15.40 4.32
C GLY A 19 4.42 16.46 4.13
N ILE A 20 4.79 17.65 3.65
CA ILE A 20 3.84 18.75 3.40
C ILE A 20 2.82 18.36 2.32
N PHE A 21 3.27 17.81 1.19
CA PHE A 21 2.37 17.40 0.11
C PHE A 21 1.42 16.28 0.54
N SER A 22 1.94 15.28 1.27
CA SER A 22 1.11 14.18 1.79
C SER A 22 0.08 14.68 2.80
N LEU A 23 0.44 15.61 3.68
CA LEU A 23 -0.48 16.20 4.65
C LEU A 23 -1.55 17.06 3.97
N TRP A 24 -1.18 17.81 2.94
CA TRP A 24 -2.12 18.59 2.15
C TRP A 24 -3.14 17.70 1.45
N LEU A 25 -2.68 16.63 0.78
CA LEU A 25 -3.55 15.65 0.13
C LEU A 25 -4.47 14.96 1.15
N LEU A 26 -3.92 14.56 2.31
CA LEU A 26 -4.71 13.97 3.39
C LEU A 26 -5.82 14.91 3.87
N THR A 27 -5.50 16.19 4.03
CA THR A 27 -6.46 17.22 4.46
C THR A 27 -7.59 17.40 3.45
N GLN A 28 -7.30 17.35 2.15
CA GLN A 28 -8.33 17.40 1.11
C GLN A 28 -9.28 16.21 1.19
N HIS A 29 -8.75 14.99 1.41
CA HIS A 29 -9.58 13.81 1.59
C HIS A 29 -10.40 13.85 2.89
N LEU A 30 -9.85 14.39 3.97
CA LEU A 30 -10.55 14.61 5.24
C LEU A 30 -11.67 15.65 5.12
N SER A 31 -11.44 16.75 4.40
CA SER A 31 -12.41 17.82 4.22
C SER A 31 -13.63 17.40 3.40
N ASN A 32 -13.48 16.43 2.49
CA ASN A 32 -14.55 16.02 1.58
C ASN A 32 -15.00 14.57 1.84
N TRP A 33 -15.30 14.25 3.11
CA TRP A 33 -15.56 12.88 3.59
C TRP A 33 -16.95 12.34 3.22
N LYS A 34 -17.20 12.06 1.93
CA LYS A 34 -18.49 11.58 1.43
C LYS A 34 -18.65 10.06 1.47
N LYS A 35 -17.56 9.30 1.32
CA LYS A 35 -17.58 7.84 1.19
C LYS A 35 -16.57 7.20 2.15
N PRO A 36 -16.98 6.85 3.39
CA PRO A 36 -16.06 6.47 4.45
C PRO A 36 -15.29 5.17 4.18
N ALA A 37 -15.87 4.21 3.45
CA ALA A 37 -15.21 2.94 3.16
C ALA A 37 -14.03 3.11 2.20
N GLU A 38 -14.25 3.83 1.09
CA GLU A 38 -13.23 4.13 0.09
C GLU A 38 -12.18 5.09 0.66
N GLN A 39 -12.59 6.15 1.35
CA GLN A 39 -11.63 7.15 1.84
C GLN A 39 -10.68 6.61 2.90
N LYS A 40 -11.13 5.68 3.77
CA LYS A 40 -10.22 5.00 4.70
C LYS A 40 -9.11 4.24 3.97
N ALA A 41 -9.43 3.58 2.86
CA ALA A 41 -8.43 2.90 2.05
C ALA A 41 -7.47 3.90 1.37
N ILE A 42 -7.98 5.02 0.85
CA ILE A 42 -7.16 6.08 0.23
C ILE A 42 -6.20 6.71 1.24
N VAL A 43 -6.64 6.99 2.46
CA VAL A 43 -5.79 7.55 3.52
C VAL A 43 -4.60 6.63 3.82
N ILE A 44 -4.83 5.31 3.91
CA ILE A 44 -3.76 4.33 4.10
C ILE A 44 -2.78 4.36 2.93
N ILE A 45 -3.24 4.50 1.69
CA ILE A 45 -2.34 4.58 0.52
C ILE A 45 -1.50 5.87 0.55
N ILE A 46 -2.09 7.02 0.88
CA ILE A 46 -1.37 8.31 0.92
C ILE A 46 -0.25 8.31 1.97
N LEU A 47 -0.49 7.65 3.11
CA LEU A 47 0.49 7.54 4.20
C LEU A 47 1.74 6.70 3.83
N MET A 48 1.74 6.01 2.68
CA MET A 48 2.91 5.31 2.16
C MET A 48 4.06 6.27 1.85
N ALA A 49 3.81 7.39 1.15
CA ALA A 49 4.85 8.33 0.75
C ALA A 49 5.66 8.91 1.93
N PRO A 50 5.04 9.46 2.99
CA PRO A 50 5.79 9.99 4.14
C PRO A 50 6.47 8.89 4.95
N LEU A 51 5.92 7.67 4.98
CA LEU A 51 6.55 6.52 5.63
C LEU A 51 7.87 6.16 4.94
N TYR A 52 7.89 6.09 3.60
CA TYR A 52 9.10 5.77 2.85
C TYR A 52 10.15 6.89 2.97
N ALA A 53 9.72 8.15 2.94
CA ALA A 53 10.60 9.29 3.16
C ALA A 53 11.23 9.25 4.56
N GLY A 54 10.44 8.93 5.60
CA GLY A 54 10.91 8.77 6.98
C GLY A 54 11.93 7.65 7.14
N ILE A 55 11.65 6.45 6.61
CA ILE A 55 12.58 5.31 6.70
C ILE A 55 13.88 5.58 5.95
N SER A 56 13.80 6.20 4.77
CA SER A 56 14.98 6.57 3.99
C SER A 56 15.82 7.65 4.71
N TYR A 57 15.15 8.60 5.38
CA TYR A 57 15.82 9.64 6.17
C TYR A 57 16.50 9.06 7.42
N ILE A 58 15.84 8.13 8.10
CA ILE A 58 16.43 7.39 9.22
C ILE A 58 17.66 6.63 8.73
N GLY A 59 17.57 5.91 7.60
CA GLY A 59 18.72 5.23 6.98
C GLY A 59 19.89 6.16 6.63
N LEU A 60 19.61 7.41 6.24
CA LEU A 60 20.64 8.42 6.00
C LEU A 60 21.30 8.92 7.29
N LEU A 61 20.53 9.04 8.38
CA LEU A 61 21.04 9.33 9.72
C LEU A 61 21.80 8.12 10.31
N GLU A 62 21.46 6.91 9.86
CA GLU A 62 21.92 5.61 10.35
C GLU A 62 23.28 5.14 9.82
N PHE A 63 24.23 6.06 9.63
CA PHE A 63 25.62 5.67 9.81
C PHE A 63 25.94 5.36 11.31
N MET A 64 24.97 5.55 12.24
CA MET A 64 25.17 5.46 13.70
C MET A 64 24.15 4.64 14.53
N ALA A 65 23.05 4.12 13.98
CA ALA A 65 22.08 3.35 14.79
C ALA A 65 22.13 1.83 14.55
N SER A 66 21.69 1.09 15.56
CA SER A 66 21.82 -0.36 15.66
C SER A 66 21.15 -1.04 14.48
N SER A 67 21.92 -1.84 13.73
CA SER A 67 21.44 -2.65 12.58
C SER A 67 20.12 -3.40 12.88
N THR A 68 19.88 -3.78 14.13
CA THR A 68 18.65 -4.45 14.55
C THR A 68 17.40 -3.56 14.49
N PHE A 69 17.52 -2.26 14.78
CA PHE A 69 16.39 -1.32 14.75
C PHE A 69 15.95 -1.02 13.31
N PHE A 70 16.91 -0.78 12.41
CA PHE A 70 16.64 -0.59 10.99
C PHE A 70 15.96 -1.80 10.37
N LEU A 71 16.45 -3.02 10.64
CA LEU A 71 15.85 -4.27 10.16
C LEU A 71 14.40 -4.44 10.64
N PHE A 72 14.09 -4.02 11.87
CA PHE A 72 12.74 -4.04 12.40
C PHE A 72 11.81 -3.03 11.68
N LEU A 73 12.29 -1.80 11.44
CA LEU A 73 11.56 -0.80 10.65
C LEU A 73 11.30 -1.27 9.21
N GLU A 74 12.29 -1.90 8.59
CA GLU A 74 12.18 -2.46 7.25
C GLU A 74 11.13 -3.59 7.21
N SER A 75 11.13 -4.48 8.20
CA SER A 75 10.11 -5.52 8.33
C SER A 75 8.69 -4.96 8.50
N ILE A 76 8.52 -3.90 9.31
CA ILE A 76 7.22 -3.23 9.47
C ILE A 76 6.76 -2.61 8.15
N LYS A 77 7.68 -1.98 7.41
CA LYS A 77 7.40 -1.39 6.09
C LYS A 77 6.92 -2.44 5.11
N GLU A 78 7.55 -3.61 5.05
CA GLU A 78 7.11 -4.71 4.19
C GLU A 78 5.69 -5.18 4.55
N CYS A 79 5.38 -5.28 5.85
CA CYS A 79 4.03 -5.62 6.31
C CYS A 79 3.01 -4.53 5.94
N TYR A 80 3.40 -3.26 6.06
CA TYR A 80 2.58 -2.12 5.65
C TYR A 80 2.30 -2.13 4.15
N GLU A 81 3.28 -2.48 3.32
CA GLU A 81 3.13 -2.58 1.86
C GLU A 81 2.06 -3.61 1.48
N ALA A 82 2.06 -4.78 2.13
CA ALA A 82 1.01 -5.78 1.93
C ALA A 82 -0.39 -5.25 2.30
N LEU A 83 -0.51 -4.47 3.38
CA LEU A 83 -1.77 -3.82 3.77
C LEU A 83 -2.20 -2.77 2.73
N VAL A 84 -1.29 -1.95 2.23
CA VAL A 84 -1.57 -0.93 1.21
C VAL A 84 -2.08 -1.58 -0.08
N ILE A 85 -1.45 -2.66 -0.54
CA ILE A 85 -1.89 -3.40 -1.72
C ILE A 85 -3.30 -3.96 -1.53
N SER A 86 -3.60 -4.52 -0.35
CA SER A 86 -4.96 -4.99 -0.01
C SER A 86 -5.99 -3.86 -0.09
N LYS A 87 -5.67 -2.67 0.46
CA LYS A 87 -6.56 -1.50 0.41
C LYS A 87 -6.73 -0.96 -1.01
N PHE A 88 -5.67 -0.94 -1.79
CA PHE A 88 -5.70 -0.55 -3.19
C PHE A 88 -6.59 -1.47 -4.01
N LEU A 89 -6.45 -2.79 -3.84
CA LEU A 89 -7.30 -3.77 -4.51
C LEU A 89 -8.77 -3.62 -4.12
N SER A 90 -9.05 -3.41 -2.82
CA SER A 90 -10.41 -3.14 -2.34
C SER A 90 -11.02 -1.88 -2.97
N LEU A 91 -10.23 -0.83 -3.20
CA LEU A 91 -10.70 0.38 -3.89
C LEU A 91 -11.00 0.10 -5.35
N LEU A 92 -10.12 -0.64 -6.03
CA LEU A 92 -10.32 -1.03 -7.42
C LEU A 92 -11.63 -1.78 -7.61
N TYR A 93 -11.94 -2.75 -6.73
CA TYR A 93 -13.20 -3.47 -6.78
C TYR A 93 -14.42 -2.56 -6.57
N SER A 94 -14.34 -1.61 -5.63
CA SER A 94 -15.41 -0.63 -5.39
C SER A 94 -15.64 0.27 -6.61
N TYR A 95 -14.59 0.70 -7.28
CA TYR A 95 -14.66 1.60 -8.44
C TYR A 95 -15.07 0.91 -9.74
N LEU A 96 -14.62 -0.33 -9.95
CA LEU A 96 -15.04 -1.12 -11.10
C LEU A 96 -16.44 -1.73 -10.91
N ASN A 97 -17.06 -1.54 -9.74
CA ASN A 97 -18.33 -2.16 -9.37
C ASN A 97 -18.32 -3.68 -9.59
N ILE A 98 -17.13 -4.29 -9.46
CA ILE A 98 -16.94 -5.74 -9.51
C ILE A 98 -17.40 -6.25 -8.16
N SER A 99 -18.70 -6.46 -8.08
CA SER A 99 -19.29 -7.14 -6.94
C SER A 99 -18.90 -8.61 -7.03
N ILE A 100 -17.95 -9.05 -6.21
CA ILE A 100 -17.74 -10.48 -5.91
C ILE A 100 -19.01 -11.12 -5.29
N SER A 101 -20.02 -10.31 -4.95
CA SER A 101 -21.38 -10.75 -4.67
C SER A 101 -22.23 -10.56 -5.94
N LYS A 102 -22.46 -11.59 -6.76
CA LYS A 102 -23.37 -12.66 -6.36
C LYS A 102 -23.16 -13.97 -7.13
N ASN A 103 -22.07 -14.11 -7.89
CA ASN A 103 -21.79 -15.29 -8.71
C ASN A 103 -20.29 -15.30 -9.07
N ILE A 104 -19.44 -15.77 -8.16
CA ILE A 104 -18.07 -16.22 -8.52
C ILE A 104 -18.14 -17.31 -9.60
N VAL A 105 -19.26 -18.05 -9.59
CA VAL A 105 -19.69 -18.98 -10.63
C VAL A 105 -20.84 -18.31 -11.36
N PRO A 106 -20.73 -17.92 -12.65
CA PRO A 106 -21.89 -17.52 -13.44
C PRO A 106 -23.01 -18.56 -13.26
N ASP A 107 -24.29 -18.15 -13.16
CA ASP A 107 -25.40 -19.11 -13.05
C ASP A 107 -25.40 -20.13 -14.21
N GLU A 108 -24.71 -19.81 -15.32
CA GLU A 108 -24.44 -20.67 -16.47
C GLU A 108 -23.48 -21.86 -16.18
N ILE A 109 -22.64 -21.76 -15.14
CA ILE A 109 -21.69 -22.80 -14.72
C ILE A 109 -22.23 -23.56 -13.49
N LYS A 110 -23.23 -23.01 -12.80
CA LYS A 110 -23.89 -23.61 -11.64
C LYS A 110 -24.80 -24.76 -12.07
N GLY A 111 -24.22 -25.94 -12.28
CA GLY A 111 -24.94 -27.15 -12.67
C GLY A 111 -24.43 -27.82 -13.95
N ARG A 112 -23.36 -27.31 -14.58
CA ARG A 112 -22.67 -28.06 -15.64
C ARG A 112 -21.68 -29.03 -15.01
N GLU A 113 -21.82 -30.31 -15.33
CA GLU A 113 -20.80 -31.31 -15.01
C GLU A 113 -19.49 -30.88 -15.68
N ILE A 114 -18.48 -30.60 -14.85
CA ILE A 114 -17.15 -30.24 -15.32
C ILE A 114 -16.55 -31.53 -15.86
N HIS A 115 -16.57 -31.70 -17.19
CA HIS A 115 -15.95 -32.86 -17.82
C HIS A 115 -14.43 -32.74 -17.66
N HIS A 116 -13.92 -33.25 -16.55
CA HIS A 116 -12.49 -33.30 -16.28
C HIS A 116 -11.83 -34.21 -17.32
N THR A 117 -10.96 -33.63 -18.14
CA THR A 117 -10.08 -34.43 -19.00
C THR A 117 -9.22 -35.33 -18.11
N PHE A 118 -9.11 -36.60 -18.50
CA PHE A 118 -8.26 -37.62 -17.89
C PHE A 118 -6.88 -37.04 -17.50
N PRO A 119 -6.33 -37.29 -16.29
CA PRO A 119 -6.52 -38.47 -15.44
C PRO A 119 -7.26 -38.25 -14.09
N MET A 120 -7.86 -37.07 -13.85
CA MET A 120 -8.45 -36.76 -12.53
C MET A 120 -9.74 -37.53 -12.16
N THR A 121 -10.36 -38.28 -13.08
CA THR A 121 -11.57 -39.10 -12.81
C THR A 121 -11.28 -40.47 -12.22
N LEU A 122 -10.02 -40.92 -12.15
CA LEU A 122 -9.66 -42.28 -11.69
C LEU A 122 -9.62 -42.46 -10.16
N PHE A 123 -9.74 -41.38 -9.39
CA PHE A 123 -9.59 -41.41 -7.92
C PHE A 123 -10.83 -40.88 -7.16
N GLN A 124 -11.99 -40.79 -7.82
CA GLN A 124 -13.26 -40.42 -7.18
C GLN A 124 -14.10 -41.65 -6.85
#